data_AF-A0A7V7BPK0-F1
#
_entry.id   AF-A0A7V7BPK0-F1
#
_cell.length_a   1.000
_cell.length_b   1.000
_cell.length_c   1.000
_cell.angle_alpha   90.00
_cell.angle_beta   90.00
_cell.angle_gamma   90.00
#
_symmetry.space_group_name_H-M   'P 1'
#
loop_
_entity.id
_entity.type
_entity.pdbx_description
1 polymer ?
#
loop_
_entity_poly.entity_id
_entity_poly.type
_entity_poly.pdbx_seq_one_letter_code
_entity_poly.pdbx_strand_id
1 'polypeptide(L)'
;MQVDELIKEINKYVEELDFVTTRKLIESNIEVLKDHKFLLKSNARELLKLINDQLESGREPLSRKEMSLLLALNSYANNFDLTSIKLIVKNNAKLFLKNDVVDYLNKDAITLLEGLGVIHKKEMIN
;
A
#
# COMPACT_ATOMS: atom_id res chain seq x y z
N MET A 1 -9.82 11.01 8.41
CA MET A 1 -9.75 10.06 9.53
C MET A 1 -9.12 10.75 10.71
N GLN A 2 -9.74 10.68 11.88
CA GLN A 2 -9.13 11.19 13.10
C GLN A 2 -8.02 10.22 13.57
N VAL A 3 -7.01 10.71 14.30
CA VAL A 3 -5.88 9.88 14.75
C VAL A 3 -6.36 8.70 15.60
N ASP A 4 -7.35 8.92 16.45
CA ASP A 4 -7.92 7.86 17.31
C ASP A 4 -8.59 6.74 16.50
N GLU A 5 -9.24 7.08 15.38
CA GLU A 5 -9.85 6.09 14.48
C GLU A 5 -8.77 5.27 13.78
N LEU A 6 -7.73 5.94 13.26
CA LEU A 6 -6.59 5.28 12.62
C LEU A 6 -5.91 4.29 13.58
N ILE A 7 -5.67 4.70 14.83
CA ILE A 7 -5.06 3.84 15.85
C ILE A 7 -5.94 2.62 16.12
N LYS A 8 -7.26 2.81 16.27
CA LYS A 8 -8.21 1.72 16.48
C LYS A 8 -8.22 0.73 15.32
N GLU A 9 -8.23 1.21 14.08
CA GLU A 9 -8.18 0.35 12.89
C GLU A 9 -6.87 -0.43 12.81
N ILE A 10 -5.72 0.23 12.99
CA ILE A 10 -4.41 -0.46 12.97
C ILE A 10 -4.34 -1.55 14.05
N ASN A 11 -4.79 -1.24 15.27
CA ASN A 11 -4.80 -2.23 16.36
C ASN A 11 -5.75 -3.39 16.06
N LYS A 12 -6.93 -3.11 15.49
CA LYS A 12 -7.86 -4.16 15.06
C LYS A 12 -7.23 -5.10 14.03
N TYR A 13 -6.70 -4.55 12.92
CA TYR A 13 -6.14 -5.36 11.84
C TYR A 13 -4.91 -6.16 12.27
N VAL A 14 -4.08 -5.59 13.15
CA VAL A 14 -2.90 -6.33 13.64
C VAL A 14 -3.26 -7.47 14.58
N GLU A 15 -4.38 -7.37 15.31
CA GLU A 15 -4.93 -8.46 16.13
C GLU A 15 -5.55 -9.56 15.28
N GLU A 16 -6.16 -9.19 14.16
CA GLU A 16 -6.71 -10.11 13.16
C GLU A 16 -5.62 -10.74 12.27
N LEU A 17 -4.34 -10.43 12.52
CA LEU A 17 -3.19 -10.86 11.72
C LEU A 17 -3.23 -10.40 10.25
N ASP A 18 -4.04 -9.38 9.94
CA ASP A 18 -4.06 -8.74 8.63
C ASP A 18 -2.91 -7.72 8.54
N PHE A 19 -1.69 -8.24 8.47
CA PHE A 19 -0.47 -7.44 8.38
C PHE A 19 -0.38 -6.66 7.07
N VAL A 20 -1.06 -7.10 6.01
CA VAL A 20 -1.10 -6.39 4.73
C VAL A 20 -1.87 -5.09 4.90
N THR A 21 -3.09 -5.13 5.43
CA THR A 21 -3.89 -3.92 5.68
C THR A 21 -3.23 -3.05 6.75
N THR A 22 -2.71 -3.66 7.81
CA THR A 22 -1.98 -2.94 8.87
C THR A 22 -0.81 -2.13 8.29
N ARG A 23 0.02 -2.76 7.43
CA ARG A 23 1.15 -2.11 6.77
C ARG A 23 0.72 -0.93 5.90
N LYS A 24 -0.32 -1.10 5.08
CA LYS A 24 -0.87 -0.05 4.22
C LYS A 24 -1.28 1.19 5.01
N LEU A 25 -1.98 0.98 6.13
CA LEU A 25 -2.42 2.06 7.02
C LEU A 25 -1.22 2.76 7.67
N ILE A 26 -0.20 2.01 8.09
CA ILE A 26 1.01 2.59 8.70
C ILE A 26 1.79 3.44 7.70
N GLU A 27 2.13 2.89 6.53
CA GLU A 27 2.93 3.61 5.53
C GLU A 27 2.23 4.89 5.02
N SER A 28 0.91 4.84 4.88
CA SER A 28 0.11 6.00 4.45
C SER A 28 0.06 7.14 5.47
N ASN A 29 0.37 6.86 6.74
CA ASN A 29 0.18 7.78 7.86
C ASN A 29 1.41 7.85 8.79
N ILE A 30 2.59 7.52 8.29
CA ILE A 30 3.77 7.27 9.13
C ILE A 30 4.15 8.46 10.01
N GLU A 31 4.05 9.69 9.47
CA GLU A 31 4.38 10.92 10.21
C GLU A 31 3.45 11.14 11.41
N VAL A 32 2.15 10.89 11.22
CA VAL A 32 1.15 10.99 12.31
C VAL A 32 1.40 9.93 13.37
N LEU A 33 1.78 8.72 12.95
CA LEU A 33 1.99 7.58 13.84
C LEU A 33 3.30 7.67 14.64
N LYS A 34 4.33 8.36 14.13
CA LYS A 34 5.58 8.60 14.86
C LYS A 34 5.32 9.31 16.20
N ASP A 35 4.43 10.30 16.19
CA ASP A 35 4.07 11.08 17.38
C ASP A 35 3.13 10.31 18.34
N HIS A 36 2.38 9.34 17.83
CA HIS A 36 1.33 8.63 18.58
C HIS A 36 1.64 7.13 18.79
N LYS A 37 2.87 6.69 18.53
CA LYS A 37 3.26 5.27 18.54
C LYS A 37 2.93 4.53 19.83
N PHE A 38 2.86 5.22 20.97
CA PHE A 38 2.54 4.63 22.27
C PHE A 38 1.09 4.10 22.36
N LEU A 39 0.20 4.57 21.48
CA LEU A 39 -1.19 4.12 21.40
C LEU A 39 -1.35 2.84 20.55
N LEU A 40 -0.30 2.42 19.84
CA LEU A 40 -0.28 1.19 19.06
C LEU A 40 0.04 -0.04 19.93
N LYS A 41 -0.60 -1.18 19.62
CA LYS A 41 -0.26 -2.48 20.23
C LYS A 41 1.15 -2.93 19.82
N SER A 42 1.73 -3.90 20.56
CA SER A 42 3.12 -4.37 20.36
C SER A 42 3.43 -4.70 18.90
N ASN A 43 2.61 -5.53 18.27
CA ASN A 43 2.82 -5.97 16.88
C ASN A 43 2.77 -4.79 15.89
N ALA A 44 1.86 -3.84 16.10
CA ALA A 44 1.77 -2.64 15.26
C ALA A 44 2.97 -1.70 15.46
N ARG A 45 3.49 -1.59 16.69
CA ARG A 45 4.72 -0.84 16.99
C ARG A 45 5.95 -1.48 16.36
N GLU A 46 6.06 -2.80 16.42
CA GLU A 46 7.14 -3.54 15.77
C GLU A 46 7.09 -3.36 14.25
N LEU A 47 5.90 -3.43 13.65
CA LEU A 47 5.73 -3.19 12.22
C LEU A 47 6.08 -1.74 11.84
N LEU A 48 5.63 -0.75 12.62
CA LEU A 48 6.02 0.65 12.42
C LEU A 48 7.54 0.84 12.53
N LYS A 49 8.20 0.18 13.47
CA LYS A 49 9.66 0.21 13.60
C LYS A 49 10.32 -0.38 12.35
N LEU A 50 9.90 -1.58 11.92
CA LEU A 50 10.43 -2.23 10.72
C LEU A 50 10.33 -1.33 9.47
N ILE A 51 9.20 -0.64 9.32
CA ILE A 51 8.98 0.28 8.19
C ILE A 51 9.91 1.49 8.28
N ASN A 52 10.09 2.07 9.47
CA ASN A 52 11.04 3.18 9.67
C ASN A 52 12.49 2.73 9.41
N ASP A 53 12.90 1.57 9.90
CA ASP A 53 14.23 1.02 9.67
C ASP A 53 14.48 0.81 8.15
N GLN A 54 13.45 0.36 7.40
CA GLN A 54 13.52 0.23 5.95
C GLN A 54 13.67 1.58 5.24
N LEU A 55 12.94 2.61 5.69
CA LEU A 55 13.07 3.98 5.21
C LEU A 55 14.48 4.53 5.41
N GLU A 56 15.06 4.33 6.59
CA GLU A 56 16.42 4.76 6.92
C GLU A 56 17.48 4.01 6.09
N SER A 57 17.20 2.76 5.69
CA SER A 57 18.09 1.98 4.81
C SER A 57 18.08 2.41 3.34
N GLY A 58 17.32 3.45 2.98
CA GLY A 58 17.23 3.96 1.60
C GLY A 58 16.27 3.17 0.71
N ARG A 59 15.47 2.26 1.29
CA ARG A 59 14.34 1.65 0.60
C ARG A 59 13.27 2.72 0.47
N GLU A 60 12.88 3.08 -0.76
CA GLU A 60 11.79 4.03 -0.99
C GLU A 60 10.43 3.30 -0.91
N PRO A 61 9.67 3.43 0.19
CA PRO A 61 8.30 2.96 0.20
C PRO A 61 7.45 3.80 -0.76
N LEU A 62 6.21 3.37 -0.95
CA LEU A 62 5.22 4.16 -1.65
C LEU A 62 4.97 5.48 -0.90
N SER A 63 5.20 6.59 -1.59
CA SER A 63 4.79 7.91 -1.13
C SER A 63 3.26 7.97 -0.99
N ARG A 64 2.76 8.89 -0.16
CA ARG A 64 1.31 9.11 0.01
C ARG A 64 0.58 9.35 -1.32
N LYS A 65 1.24 10.04 -2.25
CA LYS A 65 0.73 10.29 -3.61
C LYS A 65 0.64 9.00 -4.41
N GLU A 66 1.68 8.19 -4.40
CA GLU A 66 1.68 6.87 -5.06
C GLU A 66 0.61 5.95 -4.47
N MET A 67 0.47 5.92 -3.16
CA MET A 67 -0.58 5.16 -2.49
C MET A 67 -1.98 5.59 -2.95
N SER A 68 -2.21 6.90 -3.05
CA SER A 68 -3.48 7.45 -3.53
C SER A 68 -3.76 7.09 -4.99
N LEU A 69 -2.73 7.02 -5.83
CA LEU A 69 -2.85 6.54 -7.20
C LEU A 69 -3.24 5.05 -7.26
N LEU A 70 -2.65 4.21 -6.40
CA LEU A 70 -2.99 2.78 -6.34
C LEU A 70 -4.42 2.56 -5.83
N LEU A 71 -4.87 3.35 -4.86
CA LEU A 71 -6.28 3.34 -4.41
C LEU A 71 -7.24 3.76 -5.53
N ALA A 72 -6.91 4.83 -6.27
CA ALA A 72 -7.70 5.25 -7.42
C ALA A 72 -7.73 4.16 -8.50
N LEU A 73 -6.59 3.52 -8.76
CA LEU A 73 -6.48 2.44 -9.74
C LEU A 73 -7.34 1.22 -9.35
N ASN A 74 -7.36 0.83 -8.07
CA ASN A 74 -8.27 -0.20 -7.56
C ASN A 74 -9.74 0.16 -7.78
N SER A 75 -10.11 1.41 -7.52
CA SER A 75 -11.48 1.90 -7.74
C SER A 75 -11.86 1.88 -9.24
N TYR A 76 -10.96 2.34 -10.11
CA TYR A 76 -11.19 2.31 -11.56
C TYR A 76 -11.24 0.89 -12.12
N ALA A 77 -10.44 -0.03 -11.59
CA ALA A 77 -10.47 -1.43 -11.98
C ALA A 77 -11.82 -2.08 -11.65
N ASN A 78 -12.36 -1.85 -10.44
CA ASN A 78 -13.68 -2.34 -10.05
C ASN A 78 -14.80 -1.81 -10.96
N ASN A 79 -14.63 -0.60 -11.49
CA ASN A 79 -15.59 0.05 -12.39
C ASN A 79 -15.27 -0.15 -13.88
N PHE A 80 -14.22 -0.92 -14.20
CA PHE A 80 -13.74 -1.17 -15.56
C PHE A 80 -13.42 0.10 -16.38
N ASP A 81 -12.98 1.18 -15.73
CA ASP A 81 -12.57 2.42 -16.41
C ASP A 81 -11.13 2.31 -16.95
N LEU A 82 -11.00 1.63 -18.09
CA LEU A 82 -9.72 1.40 -18.77
C LEU A 82 -9.02 2.70 -19.20
N THR A 83 -9.79 3.77 -19.47
CA THR A 83 -9.22 5.05 -19.92
C THR A 83 -8.45 5.71 -18.80
N SER A 84 -9.06 5.80 -17.61
CA SER A 84 -8.41 6.35 -16.42
C SER A 84 -7.22 5.50 -15.97
N ILE A 85 -7.33 4.17 -16.04
CA ILE A 85 -6.22 3.26 -15.73
C ILE A 85 -5.01 3.52 -16.64
N LYS A 86 -5.23 3.56 -17.97
CA LYS A 86 -4.16 3.81 -18.94
C LYS A 86 -3.49 5.17 -18.71
N LEU A 87 -4.26 6.18 -18.33
CA LEU A 87 -3.72 7.51 -18.02
C LEU A 87 -2.83 7.50 -16.77
N ILE A 88 -3.25 6.82 -15.69
CA ILE A 88 -2.43 6.65 -14.48
C ILE A 88 -1.14 5.94 -14.81
N VAL A 89 -1.22 4.82 -15.53
CA VAL A 89 -0.04 4.02 -15.91
C VAL A 89 0.94 4.87 -16.72
N LYS A 90 0.46 5.55 -17.77
CA LYS A 90 1.30 6.37 -18.65
C LYS A 90 2.03 7.49 -17.90
N ASN A 91 1.33 8.17 -16.99
CA ASN A 91 1.87 9.32 -16.27
C ASN A 91 2.77 8.92 -15.07
N ASN A 92 2.69 7.66 -14.63
CA ASN A 92 3.37 7.19 -13.42
C ASN A 92 4.12 5.87 -13.66
N ALA A 93 4.70 5.66 -14.84
CA ALA A 93 5.35 4.39 -15.20
C ALA A 93 6.40 3.90 -14.18
N LYS A 94 7.15 4.82 -13.57
CA LYS A 94 8.15 4.52 -12.53
C LYS A 94 7.55 3.84 -11.29
N LEU A 95 6.29 4.15 -10.95
CA LEU A 95 5.58 3.53 -9.84
C LEU A 95 5.55 2.02 -10.01
N PHE A 96 5.17 1.54 -11.20
CA PHE A 96 4.99 0.12 -11.49
C PHE A 96 6.31 -0.67 -11.62
N LEU A 97 7.47 -0.01 -11.51
CA LEU A 97 8.76 -0.67 -11.39
C LEU A 97 9.10 -1.09 -9.95
N LYS A 98 8.36 -0.57 -8.95
CA LYS A 98 8.57 -0.94 -7.55
C LYS A 98 7.97 -2.32 -7.28
N ASN A 99 8.77 -3.20 -6.66
CA ASN A 99 8.42 -4.60 -6.44
C ASN A 99 7.23 -4.82 -5.49
N ASP A 100 6.90 -3.81 -4.67
CA ASP A 100 5.86 -3.86 -3.66
C ASP A 100 4.50 -3.38 -4.17
N VAL A 101 4.41 -2.72 -5.33
CA VAL A 101 3.16 -2.16 -5.89
C VAL A 101 2.03 -3.17 -5.96
N VAL A 102 2.34 -4.40 -6.36
CA VAL A 102 1.36 -5.48 -6.53
C VAL A 102 0.62 -5.77 -5.22
N ASP A 103 1.29 -5.62 -4.07
CA ASP A 103 0.70 -5.89 -2.76
C ASP A 103 -0.41 -4.87 -2.40
N TYR A 104 -0.47 -3.73 -3.11
CA TYR A 104 -1.46 -2.67 -2.92
C TYR A 104 -2.61 -2.72 -3.93
N LEU A 105 -2.52 -3.59 -4.93
CA LEU A 105 -3.53 -3.75 -5.96
C LEU A 105 -4.59 -4.79 -5.55
N ASN A 106 -5.83 -4.59 -5.98
CA ASN A 106 -6.88 -5.60 -5.88
C ASN A 106 -6.82 -6.56 -7.08
N LYS A 107 -7.60 -7.64 -7.03
CA LYS A 107 -7.57 -8.70 -8.07
C LYS A 107 -7.91 -8.18 -9.46
N ASP A 108 -8.87 -7.27 -9.57
CA ASP A 108 -9.31 -6.71 -10.85
C ASP A 108 -8.19 -5.83 -11.44
N ALA A 109 -7.57 -4.98 -10.61
CA ALA A 109 -6.44 -4.15 -11.00
C ALA A 109 -5.25 -4.99 -11.45
N ILE A 110 -4.92 -6.06 -10.71
CA ILE A 110 -3.85 -6.99 -11.09
C ILE A 110 -4.13 -7.60 -12.46
N THR A 111 -5.33 -8.16 -12.65
CA THR A 111 -5.73 -8.82 -13.90
C THR A 111 -5.65 -7.86 -15.10
N LEU A 112 -6.14 -6.63 -14.92
CA LEU A 112 -6.11 -5.61 -15.98
C LEU A 112 -4.69 -5.17 -16.31
N LEU A 113 -3.85 -4.92 -15.30
CA LEU A 113 -2.48 -4.47 -15.50
C LEU A 113 -1.58 -5.58 -16.08
N GLU A 114 -1.81 -6.83 -15.72
CA GLU A 114 -1.19 -8.00 -16.37
C GLU A 114 -1.58 -8.08 -17.85
N GLY A 115 -2.87 -7.95 -18.16
CA GLY A 115 -3.37 -7.95 -19.54
C GLY A 115 -2.84 -6.78 -20.38
N LEU A 116 -2.49 -5.66 -19.75
CA LEU A 116 -1.84 -4.51 -20.38
C LEU A 116 -0.31 -4.63 -20.45
N GLY A 117 0.29 -5.68 -19.89
CA GLY A 117 1.74 -5.87 -19.84
C GLY A 117 2.46 -4.86 -18.93
N VAL A 118 1.76 -4.24 -17.99
CA VAL A 118 2.31 -3.22 -17.08
C VAL A 118 3.01 -3.88 -15.89
N ILE A 119 2.45 -4.98 -15.41
CA ILE A 119 3.04 -5.82 -14.36
C ILE A 119 3.15 -7.26 -14.87
N HIS A 120 4.12 -7.99 -14.36
CA HIS A 120 4.26 -9.40 -14.64
C HIS A 120 3.57 -10.23 -13.57
N LYS A 121 2.95 -11.33 -13.99
CA LYS A 121 2.41 -12.33 -13.07
C LYS A 121 3.56 -12.80 -12.18
N LYS A 122 3.43 -12.60 -10.87
CA LYS A 122 4.43 -13.06 -9.90
C LYS A 122 4.49 -14.58 -10.04
N GLU A 123 5.54 -15.08 -10.69
CA GLU A 123 5.80 -16.52 -10.70
C GLU A 123 5.95 -16.94 -9.24
N MET A 124 5.06 -17.82 -8.78
CA MET A 124 5.21 -18.46 -7.48
C MET A 124 6.48 -19.32 -7.61
N ILE A 125 7.59 -18.83 -7.07
CA ILE A 125 8.78 -19.63 -6.88
C ILE A 125 8.37 -20.73 -5.89
N ASN A 126 8.27 -21.96 -6.39
CA ASN A 126 8.07 -23.18 -5.61
C ASN A 126 9.24 -23.43 -4.67
#